data_AF-A0A8X8YQW6-F1
#
_entry.id   AF-A0A8X8YQW6-F1
#
_cell.length_a   1.000
_cell.length_b   1.000
_cell.length_c   1.000
_cell.angle_alpha   90.00
_cell.angle_beta   90.00
_cell.angle_gamma   90.00
#
_symmetry.space_group_name_H-M   'P 1'
#
loop_
_entity.id
_entity.type
_entity.pdbx_description
1 polymer ?
#
loop_
_entity_poly.entity_id
_entity_poly.type
_entity_poly.pdbx_seq_one_letter_code
_entity_poly.pdbx_strand_id
1 'polypeptide(L)'
;MSAAAARPLVTVQSLENDMVTDGGAASLPLPDVMKAAIRPDIVSFVHGQISNNARQPYAVSKRAGHQTSAESWGTGRAVSRIPRVAGGGTHRAGQQGGFSSLQGYHHHHLL
;
A
#
# COMPACT_ATOMS: atom_id res chain seq x y z
N MET A 1 30.03 15.86 16.90
CA MET A 1 31.48 15.72 17.11
C MET A 1 31.98 14.64 16.16
N SER A 2 32.85 14.99 15.21
CA SER A 2 33.48 14.04 14.30
C SER A 2 34.47 13.18 15.09
N ALA A 3 34.18 11.89 15.27
CA ALA A 3 35.12 10.96 15.88
C ALA A 3 36.32 10.74 14.93
N ALA A 4 37.52 10.62 15.50
CA ALA A 4 38.77 10.43 14.77
C ALA A 4 38.67 9.23 13.80
N ALA A 5 39.27 9.37 12.61
CA ALA A 5 39.21 8.39 11.53
C ALA A 5 40.01 7.11 11.87
N ALA A 6 39.42 6.23 12.68
CA ALA A 6 39.88 4.85 12.76
C ALA A 6 39.72 4.22 11.36
N ARG A 7 40.81 3.67 10.83
CA ARG A 7 40.83 2.83 9.63
C ARG A 7 41.00 1.37 10.05
N PRO A 8 40.00 0.77 10.72
CA PRO A 8 40.09 -0.62 11.13
C PRO A 8 40.19 -1.50 9.88
N LEU A 9 40.93 -2.59 10.01
CA LEU A 9 41.05 -3.62 8.98
C LEU A 9 40.06 -4.75 9.28
N VAL A 10 39.54 -5.37 8.23
CA VAL A 10 38.66 -6.54 8.28
C VAL A 10 39.41 -7.72 7.67
N THR A 11 39.35 -8.87 8.32
CA THR A 11 39.97 -10.11 7.82
C THR A 11 39.01 -10.86 6.91
N VAL A 12 39.48 -11.27 5.73
CA VAL A 12 38.75 -12.15 4.82
C VAL A 12 38.91 -13.59 5.31
N GLN A 13 37.80 -14.23 5.66
CA GLN A 13 37.77 -15.62 6.11
C GLN A 13 37.45 -16.55 4.94
N SER A 14 38.12 -17.70 4.88
CA SER A 14 37.78 -18.81 3.96
C SER A 14 36.50 -19.52 4.43
N LEU A 15 35.76 -20.11 3.48
CA LEU A 15 34.48 -20.79 3.76
C LEU A 15 34.69 -22.20 4.34
N GLU A 16 35.75 -22.91 3.93
CA GLU A 16 36.24 -24.06 4.68
C GLU A 16 36.73 -23.56 6.05
N ASN A 17 36.29 -24.25 7.11
CA ASN A 17 36.51 -23.95 8.52
C ASN A 17 37.99 -24.14 8.95
N ASP A 18 38.90 -23.77 8.08
CA ASP A 18 40.34 -23.73 8.29
C ASP A 18 40.70 -22.33 8.75
N MET A 19 40.83 -22.18 10.06
CA MET A 19 41.34 -20.95 10.66
C MET A 19 42.81 -20.81 10.28
N VAL A 20 43.10 -20.07 9.20
CA VAL A 20 44.48 -19.78 8.77
C VAL A 20 45.17 -18.94 9.84
N THR A 21 45.93 -19.58 10.73
CA THR A 21 46.68 -18.94 11.81
C THR A 21 47.97 -18.26 11.33
N ASP A 22 48.43 -18.61 10.13
CA ASP A 22 49.73 -18.21 9.60
C ASP A 22 49.59 -17.21 8.45
N GLY A 23 49.27 -15.95 8.77
CA GLY A 23 49.51 -14.78 7.90
C GLY A 23 48.83 -14.72 6.52
N GLY A 24 48.03 -15.73 6.14
CA GLY A 24 47.43 -15.86 4.80
C GLY A 24 46.05 -15.22 4.65
N ALA A 25 45.42 -14.77 5.74
CA ALA A 25 44.14 -14.08 5.66
C ALA A 25 44.32 -12.67 5.07
N ALA A 26 43.84 -12.45 3.86
CA ALA A 26 43.84 -11.13 3.23
C ALA A 26 43.10 -10.14 4.13
N SER A 27 43.74 -9.02 4.45
CA SER A 27 43.18 -7.98 5.30
C SER A 27 42.84 -6.77 4.45
N LEU A 28 41.60 -6.29 4.55
CA LEU A 28 41.08 -5.19 3.76
C LEU A 28 40.65 -4.02 4.67
N PRO A 29 40.79 -2.76 4.24
CA PRO A 29 40.28 -1.63 5.00
C PRO A 29 38.75 -1.67 5.09
N LEU A 30 38.20 -1.38 6.27
CA LEU A 30 36.76 -1.26 6.47
C LEU A 30 36.21 -0.13 5.57
N PRO A 31 35.21 -0.41 4.70
CA PRO A 31 34.57 0.61 3.88
C PRO A 31 33.95 1.72 4.74
N ASP A 32 34.06 2.96 4.28
CA ASP A 32 33.61 4.12 5.07
C ASP A 32 32.09 4.13 5.31
N VAL A 33 31.30 3.48 4.45
CA VAL A 33 29.83 3.32 4.62
C VAL A 33 29.48 2.59 5.92
N MET A 34 30.33 1.66 6.38
CA MET A 34 30.08 0.91 7.63
C MET A 34 30.31 1.75 8.89
N LYS A 35 30.94 2.93 8.76
CA LYS A 35 31.15 3.89 9.86
C LYS A 35 30.06 4.96 9.93
N ALA A 36 29.17 5.01 8.94
CA ALA A 36 28.10 6.00 8.90
C ALA A 36 27.18 5.85 10.12
N ALA A 37 26.74 6.97 10.69
CA ALA A 37 25.79 6.94 11.79
C ALA A 37 24.47 6.30 11.34
N ILE A 38 24.01 5.29 12.07
CA ILE A 38 22.76 4.59 11.76
C ILE A 38 21.59 5.53 12.07
N ARG A 39 20.86 5.92 11.02
CA ARG A 39 19.70 6.80 11.08
C ARG A 39 18.40 6.03 10.80
N PRO A 40 17.75 5.47 11.84
CA PRO A 40 16.54 4.66 11.65
C PRO A 40 15.38 5.48 11.08
N ASP A 41 15.35 6.79 11.35
CA ASP A 41 14.38 7.74 10.79
C ASP A 41 14.41 7.78 9.26
N ILE A 42 15.61 7.90 8.67
CA ILE A 42 15.78 7.90 7.21
C ILE A 42 15.44 6.53 6.63
N VAL A 43 15.93 5.46 7.26
CA VAL A 43 15.70 4.09 6.77
C VAL A 43 14.20 3.78 6.73
N SER A 44 13.47 4.07 7.80
CA SER A 44 12.02 3.87 7.87
C SER A 44 11.27 4.73 6.85
N PHE A 45 11.67 6.00 6.68
CA PHE A 45 11.04 6.90 5.70
C PHE A 45 11.20 6.39 4.27
N VAL A 46 12.44 6.09 3.86
CA VAL A 46 12.73 5.62 2.50
C VAL A 46 12.11 4.25 2.24
N HIS A 47 12.17 3.34 3.22
CA HIS A 47 11.52 2.03 3.11
C HIS A 47 10.01 2.15 2.88
N GLY A 48 9.33 3.05 3.61
CA GLY A 48 7.91 3.33 3.41
C GLY A 48 7.60 3.83 1.99
N GLN A 49 8.40 4.74 1.46
CA GLN A 49 8.23 5.27 0.10
C GLN A 49 8.43 4.19 -0.97
N ILE A 50 9.49 3.38 -0.85
CA ILE A 50 9.76 2.26 -1.77
C ILE A 50 8.61 1.25 -1.71
N SER A 51 8.15 0.91 -0.51
CA SER A 51 7.02 -0.02 -0.32
C SER A 51 5.73 0.51 -0.95
N ASN A 52 5.45 1.81 -0.85
CA ASN A 52 4.27 2.41 -1.46
C ASN A 52 4.35 2.42 -2.99
N ASN A 53 5.53 2.72 -3.55
CA ASN A 53 5.73 2.77 -5.01
C ASN A 53 5.65 1.40 -5.68
N ALA A 54 5.93 0.31 -4.96
CA ALA A 54 5.86 -1.04 -5.50
C ALA A 54 4.42 -1.59 -5.63
N ARG A 55 3.42 -0.91 -5.04
CA ARG A 55 2.03 -1.37 -5.05
C ARG A 55 1.41 -1.15 -6.42
N GLN A 56 0.68 -2.15 -6.91
CA GLN A 56 -0.13 -1.99 -8.10
C GLN A 56 -1.41 -1.22 -7.75
N PRO A 57 -1.78 -0.17 -8.52
CA PRO A 57 -3.03 0.55 -8.29
C PRO A 57 -4.21 -0.38 -8.54
N TYR A 58 -5.10 -0.47 -7.56
CA TYR A 58 -6.35 -1.23 -7.63
C TYR A 58 -7.51 -0.30 -7.32
N ALA A 59 -8.63 -0.48 -8.00
CA ALA A 59 -9.83 0.34 -7.81
C ALA A 59 -11.08 -0.46 -8.17
N VAL A 60 -12.22 -0.07 -7.60
CA VAL A 60 -13.53 -0.57 -8.04
C VAL A 60 -13.86 0.01 -9.42
N SER A 61 -14.60 -0.73 -10.25
CA SER A 61 -15.04 -0.22 -11.55
C SER A 61 -15.76 1.12 -11.41
N LYS A 62 -15.33 2.13 -12.18
CA LYS A 62 -15.91 3.49 -12.20
C LYS A 62 -17.42 3.51 -12.48
N ARG A 63 -17.96 2.47 -13.10
CA ARG A 63 -19.38 2.34 -13.47
C ARG A 63 -20.15 1.36 -12.58
N ALA A 64 -19.51 0.77 -11.57
CA ALA A 64 -20.20 -0.10 -10.61
C ALA A 64 -21.37 0.67 -9.97
N GLY A 65 -22.57 0.09 -9.91
CA GLY A 65 -23.75 0.76 -9.35
C GLY A 65 -24.40 1.86 -10.21
N HIS A 66 -23.73 2.38 -11.26
CA HIS A 66 -24.27 3.44 -12.13
C HIS A 66 -25.03 2.93 -13.37
N GLN A 67 -25.13 1.61 -13.54
CA GLN A 67 -25.79 1.00 -14.69
C GLN A 67 -27.29 0.80 -14.50
N THR A 68 -27.81 1.00 -13.29
CA THR A 68 -29.24 0.85 -13.00
C THR A 68 -29.93 2.21 -13.07
N SER A 69 -30.89 2.35 -13.99
CA SER A 69 -31.77 3.52 -14.04
C SER A 69 -32.67 3.54 -12.81
N ALA A 70 -32.49 4.55 -11.96
CA ALA A 70 -33.30 4.74 -10.76
C ALA A 70 -33.60 6.22 -10.56
N GLU A 71 -34.87 6.54 -10.26
CA GLU A 71 -35.34 7.90 -10.02
C GLU A 71 -36.12 8.01 -8.71
N SER A 72 -36.08 9.18 -8.07
CA SER A 72 -36.82 9.41 -6.84
C SER A 72 -38.29 9.67 -7.16
N TRP A 73 -39.19 8.97 -6.46
CA TRP A 73 -40.63 9.14 -6.62
C TRP A 73 -41.19 10.42 -5.98
N GLY A 74 -40.33 11.22 -5.33
CA GLY A 74 -40.75 12.41 -4.60
C GLY A 74 -41.50 12.10 -3.31
N THR A 75 -42.24 13.09 -2.81
CA THR A 75 -43.01 13.00 -1.56
C THR A 75 -44.39 12.38 -1.76
N GLY A 76 -45.11 12.09 -0.67
CA GLY A 76 -46.54 11.68 -0.73
C GLY A 76 -46.79 10.18 -0.93
N ARG A 77 -45.76 9.33 -0.76
CA ARG A 77 -45.87 7.86 -0.92
C ARG A 77 -45.50 7.06 0.34
N ALA A 78 -45.35 7.74 1.50
CA ALA A 78 -44.91 7.15 2.78
C ALA A 78 -43.58 6.36 2.69
N VAL A 79 -42.69 6.79 1.79
CA VAL A 79 -41.41 6.13 1.50
C VAL A 79 -40.30 7.20 1.43
N SER A 80 -39.07 6.80 1.75
CA SER A 80 -37.89 7.68 1.70
C SER A 80 -37.61 8.22 0.29
N ARG A 81 -36.98 9.40 0.21
CA ARG A 81 -36.65 10.11 -1.04
C ARG A 81 -35.53 9.48 -1.88
N ILE A 82 -35.14 8.23 -1.59
CA ILE A 82 -34.10 7.49 -2.29
C ILE A 82 -34.61 7.04 -3.67
N PRO A 83 -33.83 7.18 -4.75
CA PRO A 83 -34.20 6.71 -6.07
C PRO A 83 -34.50 5.22 -6.12
N ARG A 84 -35.45 4.84 -6.98
CA ARG A 84 -35.97 3.48 -7.12
C ARG A 84 -35.84 3.01 -8.55
N VAL A 85 -35.57 1.71 -8.72
CA VAL A 85 -35.48 1.08 -10.05
C VAL A 85 -36.86 1.10 -10.69
N ALA A 86 -36.95 1.70 -11.88
CA ALA A 86 -38.18 1.77 -12.66
C ALA A 86 -38.62 0.39 -13.18
N GLY A 87 -39.92 0.19 -13.37
CA GLY A 87 -40.51 -1.03 -13.91
C GLY A 87 -41.46 -1.73 -12.94
N GLY A 88 -41.92 -2.94 -13.33
CA GLY A 88 -42.81 -3.80 -12.55
C GLY A 88 -42.63 -5.27 -12.95
N GLY A 89 -43.11 -6.20 -12.11
CA GLY A 89 -43.07 -7.65 -12.41
C GLY A 89 -41.77 -8.38 -12.07
N THR A 90 -40.74 -7.70 -11.58
CA THR A 90 -39.54 -8.34 -11.00
C THR A 90 -39.40 -7.97 -9.54
N HIS A 91 -38.80 -8.85 -8.73
CA HIS A 91 -38.54 -8.55 -7.32
C HIS A 91 -37.65 -7.31 -7.12
N ARG A 92 -36.87 -6.92 -8.12
CA ARG A 92 -35.96 -5.75 -8.10
C ARG A 92 -36.69 -4.43 -8.41
N ALA A 93 -37.82 -4.46 -9.10
CA ALA A 93 -38.59 -3.26 -9.44
C ALA A 93 -39.14 -2.57 -8.17
N GLY A 94 -39.03 -1.24 -8.10
CA GLY A 94 -39.42 -0.47 -6.91
C GLY A 94 -38.45 -0.55 -5.72
N GLN A 95 -37.43 -1.41 -5.78
CA GLN A 95 -36.33 -1.40 -4.82
C GLN A 95 -35.43 -0.18 -5.04
N GLN A 96 -34.68 0.18 -4.01
CA GLN A 96 -33.79 1.34 -4.01
C GLN A 96 -32.63 1.17 -5.02
N GLY A 97 -32.16 2.28 -5.59
CA GLY A 97 -30.98 2.29 -6.44
C GLY A 97 -30.21 3.60 -6.54
N GLY A 98 -28.95 3.51 -6.96
CA GLY A 98 -28.09 4.63 -7.29
C GLY A 98 -27.34 5.30 -6.14
N PHE A 99 -27.37 4.75 -4.91
CA PHE A 99 -26.75 5.38 -3.73
C PHE A 99 -25.77 4.48 -2.99
N SER A 100 -24.61 5.06 -2.65
CA SER A 100 -23.57 4.55 -1.75
C SER A 100 -24.08 3.73 -0.57
N SER A 101 -25.03 4.22 0.21
CA SER A 101 -25.48 3.54 1.44
C SER A 101 -26.32 2.27 1.22
N LEU A 102 -26.38 1.74 -0.01
CA LEU A 102 -27.30 0.68 -0.41
C LEU A 102 -26.56 -0.50 -1.06
N GLN A 103 -27.10 -1.70 -0.87
CA GLN A 103 -26.52 -2.94 -1.39
C GLN A 103 -26.36 -2.89 -2.92
N GLY A 104 -25.12 -3.00 -3.39
CA GLY A 104 -24.78 -3.11 -4.82
C GLY A 104 -24.57 -1.79 -5.57
N TYR A 105 -24.40 -0.66 -4.87
CA TYR A 105 -24.25 0.67 -5.48
C TYR A 105 -22.93 1.37 -5.14
N HIS A 106 -22.57 2.37 -5.96
CA HIS A 106 -21.30 3.08 -5.89
C HIS A 106 -21.16 3.91 -4.61
N HIS A 107 -20.10 3.69 -3.82
CA HIS A 107 -19.73 4.63 -2.76
C HIS A 107 -18.86 5.76 -3.32
N HIS A 108 -19.09 7.00 -2.87
CA HIS A 108 -18.40 8.20 -3.40
C HIS A 108 -16.87 8.23 -3.19
N HIS A 109 -16.31 7.32 -2.37
CA HIS A 109 -14.88 7.24 -2.04
C HIS A 109 -14.30 5.81 -2.21
N LEU A 110 -14.59 5.14 -3.33
CA LEU A 110 -14.04 3.80 -3.67
C LEU A 110 -12.80 3.84 -4.57
N LEU A 111 -12.29 5.05 -4.82
CA LEU A 111 -11.08 5.33 -5.60
C LEU A 111 -9.98 5.82 -4.66
#